data_AF-J9VNE6-F1
#
_entry.id   AF-J9VNE6-F1
#
_cell.length_a   1.000
_cell.length_b   1.000
_cell.length_c   1.000
_cell.angle_alpha   90.00
_cell.angle_beta   90.00
_cell.angle_gamma   90.00
#
_symmetry.space_group_name_H-M   'P 1'
#
loop_
_entity.id
_entity.type
_entity.pdbx_description
1 polymer ?
#
loop_
_entity_poly.entity_id
_entity_poly.type
_entity_poly.pdbx_seq_one_letter_code
_entity_poly.pdbx_strand_id
1 'polypeptide(L)'
;MPNGISINSPPTISNLLLSLPSRSPSFSEVELIRTPPARSFTPTPPLSRSHSANGSPTPATPGRLPGESDLSLLLRTLDFAARKHSCQRRKDVDQSPYINHPISVANYLSSTGITDVHVLQAAILHDTVEDTCTTIEEIADQFGIDVARIVEECTDNTSLDGLQRKVEQLRTAPSKSKQAQQVKLADKLHNLESIRRSPPVGWGMKRVQAYFIWAKKVTDICGPAHPPLAERLQHLYETAHTRVNGMYFPCHPEVCGPLTEEEKELVDKRLRELKEGDTVCPQPLFF
;
A
#
# COMPACT_ATOMS: atom_id res chain seq x y z
N MET A 1 -52.55 -44.64 -21.81
CA MET A 1 -52.71 -43.17 -21.92
C MET A 1 -52.36 -42.57 -20.55
N PRO A 2 -51.60 -41.46 -20.51
CA PRO A 2 -50.39 -41.29 -19.69
C PRO A 2 -50.67 -40.46 -18.40
N ASN A 3 -49.77 -40.10 -17.47
CA ASN A 3 -48.33 -39.79 -17.44
C ASN A 3 -47.80 -39.99 -16.01
N GLY A 4 -46.60 -40.58 -15.87
CA GLY A 4 -45.81 -40.57 -14.64
C GLY A 4 -44.89 -39.36 -14.58
N ILE A 5 -44.83 -38.69 -13.43
CA ILE A 5 -43.96 -37.55 -13.15
C ILE A 5 -42.60 -38.10 -12.73
N SER A 6 -41.55 -37.78 -13.49
CA SER A 6 -40.16 -38.07 -13.14
C SER A 6 -39.43 -36.78 -12.80
N ILE A 7 -38.80 -36.80 -11.63
CA ILE A 7 -38.00 -35.76 -10.98
C ILE A 7 -36.59 -35.75 -11.60
N ASN A 8 -36.15 -34.59 -12.12
CA ASN A 8 -34.77 -34.38 -12.54
C ASN A 8 -34.12 -33.25 -11.73
N SER A 9 -32.97 -33.56 -11.14
CA SER A 9 -32.07 -32.68 -10.38
C SER A 9 -31.40 -31.62 -11.27
N PRO A 10 -30.92 -30.49 -10.71
CA PRO A 10 -30.30 -29.41 -11.50
C PRO A 10 -28.86 -29.75 -11.92
N PRO A 11 -28.40 -29.26 -13.09
CA PRO A 11 -27.04 -29.53 -13.58
C PRO A 11 -25.97 -28.65 -12.90
N THR A 12 -24.81 -29.26 -12.68
CA THR A 12 -23.61 -28.70 -12.06
C THR A 12 -22.81 -27.78 -13.00
N ILE A 13 -22.12 -26.80 -12.40
CA ILE A 13 -21.23 -25.82 -13.03
C ILE A 13 -20.02 -26.52 -13.69
N SER A 14 -20.11 -26.88 -14.98
CA SER A 14 -18.94 -27.31 -15.74
C SER A 14 -19.02 -27.16 -17.27
N ASN A 15 -19.98 -26.41 -17.82
CA ASN A 15 -20.09 -26.23 -19.28
C ASN A 15 -20.43 -24.79 -19.70
N LEU A 16 -19.52 -23.86 -19.44
CA LEU A 16 -19.58 -22.51 -20.04
C LEU A 16 -18.21 -21.96 -20.48
N LEU A 17 -17.30 -22.86 -20.84
CA LEU A 17 -16.13 -22.55 -21.64
C LEU A 17 -16.34 -23.25 -22.98
N LEU A 18 -16.81 -22.50 -23.99
CA LEU A 18 -16.64 -22.72 -25.44
C LEU A 18 -17.71 -21.90 -26.20
N SER A 19 -17.44 -20.62 -26.43
CA SER A 19 -17.86 -19.86 -27.63
C SER A 19 -17.53 -18.38 -27.48
N LEU A 20 -16.32 -17.99 -27.90
CA LEU A 20 -16.04 -16.59 -28.27
C LEU A 20 -15.32 -16.59 -29.61
N PRO A 21 -15.77 -15.80 -30.60
CA PRO A 21 -15.12 -15.72 -31.89
C PRO A 21 -13.80 -14.93 -31.79
N SER A 22 -12.82 -15.39 -32.54
CA SER A 22 -11.51 -14.79 -32.72
C SER A 22 -11.60 -13.43 -33.42
N ARG A 23 -11.14 -12.37 -32.74
CA ARG A 23 -10.76 -11.12 -33.40
C ARG A 23 -9.62 -10.45 -32.65
N SER A 24 -8.50 -10.24 -33.35
CA SER A 24 -7.40 -9.37 -32.96
C SER A 24 -7.26 -8.27 -34.04
N PRO A 25 -6.51 -7.18 -33.79
CA PRO A 25 -7.04 -5.92 -33.28
C PRO A 25 -6.99 -4.79 -34.32
N SER A 26 -7.90 -3.81 -34.25
CA SER A 26 -7.74 -2.56 -34.99
C SER A 26 -6.93 -1.56 -34.19
N PHE A 27 -5.88 -1.05 -34.83
CA PHE A 27 -5.01 0.03 -34.37
C PHE A 27 -5.82 1.29 -34.00
N SER A 28 -5.99 1.57 -32.71
CA SER A 28 -6.17 2.93 -32.13
C SER A 28 -6.39 2.98 -30.60
N GLU A 29 -6.32 1.88 -29.86
CA GLU A 29 -6.66 1.87 -28.41
C GLU A 29 -5.48 1.61 -27.45
N VAL A 30 -4.25 1.49 -27.97
CA VAL A 30 -3.08 1.06 -27.18
C VAL A 30 -2.25 2.22 -26.61
N GLU A 31 -2.64 3.48 -26.85
CA GLU A 31 -1.82 4.64 -26.46
C GLU A 31 -2.22 5.29 -25.12
N LEU A 32 -3.28 4.80 -24.45
CA LEU A 32 -3.79 5.35 -23.18
C LEU A 32 -3.25 4.66 -21.91
N ILE A 33 -2.28 3.75 -22.02
CA ILE A 33 -1.76 2.95 -20.88
C ILE A 33 -0.21 2.97 -20.80
N ARG A 34 0.46 4.02 -21.28
CA ARG A 34 1.91 4.16 -21.07
C ARG A 34 2.19 5.08 -19.90
N THR A 35 2.60 4.49 -18.78
CA THR A 35 3.24 5.24 -17.68
C THR A 35 4.67 5.56 -18.14
N PRO A 36 5.12 6.82 -18.14
CA PRO A 36 6.50 7.13 -18.52
C PRO A 36 7.49 6.52 -17.50
N PRO A 37 8.68 6.07 -17.94
CA PRO A 37 9.69 5.58 -17.02
C PRO A 37 10.17 6.71 -16.10
N ALA A 38 10.48 6.36 -14.86
CA ALA A 38 11.12 7.28 -13.92
C ALA A 38 12.45 7.76 -14.52
N ARG A 39 12.70 9.08 -14.48
CA ARG A 39 14.00 9.64 -14.87
C ARG A 39 15.06 9.13 -13.90
N SER A 40 16.10 8.50 -14.44
CA SER A 40 17.26 8.07 -13.66
C SER A 40 18.09 9.29 -13.25
N PHE A 41 18.21 9.49 -11.96
CA PHE A 41 19.27 10.34 -11.39
C PHE A 41 20.17 9.44 -10.58
N THR A 42 21.44 9.39 -10.97
CA THR A 42 22.48 8.60 -10.30
C THR A 42 22.77 9.21 -8.92
N PRO A 43 22.59 8.46 -7.82
CA PRO A 43 23.04 8.92 -6.52
C PRO A 43 24.56 8.81 -6.39
N THR A 44 25.16 9.80 -5.73
CA THR A 44 26.58 9.84 -5.35
C THR A 44 26.89 8.69 -4.38
N PRO A 45 28.03 7.98 -4.51
CA PRO A 45 28.38 6.89 -3.60
C PRO A 45 28.62 7.39 -2.17
N PRO A 46 28.22 6.63 -1.13
CA PRO A 46 28.54 6.98 0.25
C PRO A 46 30.04 6.79 0.52
N LEU A 47 30.62 7.72 1.28
CA LEU A 47 31.98 7.66 1.78
C LEU A 47 32.17 6.42 2.68
N SER A 48 33.11 5.54 2.30
CA SER A 48 33.52 4.40 3.12
C SER A 48 34.16 4.89 4.43
N ARG A 49 33.59 4.51 5.58
CA ARG A 49 34.28 4.59 6.87
C ARG A 49 35.18 3.37 7.03
N SER A 50 36.50 3.58 7.05
CA SER A 50 37.47 2.61 7.53
C SER A 50 37.40 2.54 9.06
N HIS A 51 37.07 1.38 9.64
CA HIS A 51 37.27 1.14 11.07
C HIS A 51 38.34 0.07 11.28
N SER A 52 39.42 0.52 11.92
CA SER A 52 40.50 -0.30 12.48
C SER A 52 39.98 -1.34 13.46
N ALA A 53 40.53 -2.55 13.34
CA ALA A 53 40.37 -3.65 14.27
C ALA A 53 41.00 -3.33 15.63
N ASN A 54 40.26 -3.55 16.71
CA ASN A 54 40.72 -4.25 17.92
C ASN A 54 39.60 -4.39 18.95
N GLY A 55 39.40 -5.63 19.44
CA GLY A 55 38.52 -5.96 20.54
C GLY A 55 37.49 -7.01 20.15
N SER A 56 37.67 -8.25 20.62
CA SER A 56 36.73 -9.35 20.42
C SER A 56 35.38 -9.05 21.09
N PRO A 57 34.27 -8.90 20.35
CA PRO A 57 32.94 -8.86 20.94
C PRO A 57 32.34 -10.27 20.93
N THR A 58 31.55 -10.57 21.95
CA THR A 58 30.48 -11.57 21.89
C THR A 58 29.68 -11.41 20.59
N PRO A 59 29.09 -12.48 20.02
CA PRO A 59 28.44 -12.37 18.71
C PRO A 59 27.28 -11.38 18.83
N ALA A 60 27.50 -10.17 18.32
CA ALA A 60 26.45 -9.17 18.20
C ALA A 60 25.43 -9.72 17.22
N THR A 61 24.16 -9.78 17.63
CA THR A 61 23.08 -10.06 16.70
C THR A 61 23.13 -9.00 15.59
N PRO A 62 23.24 -9.37 14.31
CA PRO A 62 23.16 -8.40 13.22
C PRO A 62 21.91 -7.54 13.39
N GLY A 63 22.06 -6.21 13.32
CA GLY A 63 20.94 -5.26 13.39
C GLY A 63 20.68 -4.58 14.74
N ARG A 64 21.24 -5.04 15.87
CA ARG A 64 21.09 -4.36 17.17
C ARG A 64 22.43 -4.24 17.91
N LEU A 65 22.82 -3.02 18.26
CA LEU A 65 24.00 -2.79 19.10
C LEU A 65 23.71 -3.14 20.57
N PRO A 66 24.69 -3.61 21.35
CA PRO A 66 24.49 -3.88 22.78
C PRO A 66 23.96 -2.64 23.52
N GLY A 67 22.82 -2.78 24.19
CA GLY A 67 22.17 -1.70 24.94
C GLY A 67 21.36 -0.70 24.10
N GLU A 68 21.18 -0.96 22.79
CA GLU A 68 20.39 -0.10 21.92
C GLU A 68 18.88 -0.23 22.21
N SER A 69 18.23 0.90 22.48
CA SER A 69 16.79 0.98 22.76
C SER A 69 15.96 0.87 21.48
N ASP A 70 14.70 0.46 21.61
CA ASP A 70 13.79 0.38 20.46
C ASP A 70 13.54 1.74 19.82
N LEU A 71 13.58 2.83 20.59
CA LEU A 71 13.51 4.19 20.05
C LEU A 71 14.71 4.48 19.13
N SER A 72 15.93 4.11 19.55
CA SER A 72 17.13 4.29 18.71
C SER A 72 17.04 3.48 17.41
N LEU A 73 16.52 2.25 17.47
CA LEU A 73 16.29 1.43 16.28
C LEU A 73 15.30 2.09 15.32
N LEU A 74 14.17 2.58 15.82
CA LEU A 74 13.16 3.24 15.00
C LEU A 74 13.69 4.54 14.36
N LEU A 75 14.45 5.35 15.11
CA LEU A 75 15.07 6.57 14.57
C LEU A 75 16.06 6.27 13.44
N ARG A 76 16.93 5.27 13.61
CA ARG A 76 17.86 4.82 12.56
C ARG A 76 17.12 4.29 11.32
N THR A 77 16.05 3.53 11.55
CA THR A 77 15.22 2.98 10.48
C THR A 77 14.52 4.07 9.69
N LEU A 78 13.98 5.08 10.40
CA LEU A 78 13.33 6.23 9.80
C LEU A 78 14.32 7.08 8.97
N ASP A 79 15.51 7.35 9.51
CA ASP A 79 16.57 8.06 8.80
C ASP A 79 16.97 7.31 7.51
N PHE A 80 17.12 5.99 7.58
CA PHE A 80 17.40 5.17 6.41
C PHE A 80 16.29 5.26 5.34
N ALA A 81 15.03 5.04 5.72
CA ALA A 81 13.90 5.12 4.80
C ALA A 81 13.76 6.54 4.19
N ALA A 82 13.95 7.58 4.99
CA ALA A 82 13.91 8.97 4.53
C ALA A 82 14.99 9.25 3.48
N ARG A 83 16.21 8.75 3.68
CA ARG A 83 17.30 8.87 2.70
C ARG A 83 16.99 8.13 1.40
N LYS A 84 16.53 6.87 1.48
CA LYS A 84 16.19 6.04 0.31
C LYS A 84 15.04 6.62 -0.51
N HIS A 85 14.02 7.18 0.14
CA HIS A 85 12.85 7.78 -0.51
C HIS A 85 12.96 9.31 -0.72
N SER A 86 14.15 9.91 -0.55
CA SER A 86 14.36 11.37 -0.58
C SER A 86 13.85 12.06 -1.86
N CYS A 87 13.99 11.38 -3.00
CA CYS A 87 13.54 11.87 -4.30
C CYS A 87 12.14 11.39 -4.71
N GLN A 88 11.53 10.49 -3.93
CA GLN A 88 10.22 9.93 -4.24
C GLN A 88 9.11 10.84 -3.72
N ARG A 89 8.00 10.91 -4.46
CA ARG A 89 6.79 11.64 -4.11
C ARG A 89 5.57 10.74 -4.21
N ARG A 90 4.54 11.06 -3.43
CA ARG A 90 3.21 10.49 -3.55
C ARG A 90 2.55 11.01 -4.83
N LYS A 91 1.48 10.32 -5.24
CA LYS A 91 0.77 10.58 -6.51
C LYS A 91 -0.46 11.47 -6.33
N ASP A 92 -0.64 12.01 -5.14
CA ASP A 92 -1.61 13.06 -4.81
C ASP A 92 -1.26 14.37 -5.55
N VAL A 93 -2.21 15.30 -5.58
CA VAL A 93 -2.08 16.58 -6.30
C VAL A 93 -0.87 17.38 -5.82
N ASP A 94 -0.61 17.39 -4.51
CA ASP A 94 0.48 18.16 -3.89
C ASP A 94 1.85 17.49 -4.02
N GLN A 95 1.92 16.28 -4.59
CA GLN A 95 3.12 15.45 -4.67
C GLN A 95 3.84 15.39 -3.32
N SER A 96 3.13 14.97 -2.27
CA SER A 96 3.70 14.99 -0.92
C SER A 96 4.93 14.07 -0.80
N PRO A 97 5.90 14.36 0.10
CA PRO A 97 7.08 13.50 0.29
C PRO A 97 6.70 12.05 0.60
N TYR A 98 7.34 11.09 -0.08
CA TYR A 98 6.93 9.68 0.05
C TYR A 98 7.09 9.12 1.47
N ILE A 99 8.10 9.58 2.21
CA ILE A 99 8.38 9.16 3.58
C ILE A 99 7.18 9.30 4.55
N ASN A 100 6.25 10.21 4.25
CA ASN A 100 5.02 10.37 5.03
C ASN A 100 4.18 9.09 5.05
N HIS A 101 4.23 8.29 3.98
CA HIS A 101 3.50 7.03 3.90
C HIS A 101 4.07 5.95 4.83
N PRO A 102 5.35 5.54 4.74
CA PRO A 102 5.90 4.57 5.69
C PRO A 102 5.76 5.00 7.15
N ILE A 103 5.90 6.30 7.46
CA ILE A 103 5.61 6.84 8.81
C ILE A 103 4.16 6.55 9.21
N SER A 104 3.20 6.83 8.33
CA SER A 104 1.79 6.63 8.61
C SER A 104 1.43 5.16 8.76
N VAL A 105 2.03 4.27 7.98
CA VAL A 105 1.87 2.81 8.10
C VAL A 105 2.33 2.32 9.48
N ALA A 106 3.54 2.71 9.90
CA ALA A 106 4.05 2.37 11.22
C ALA A 106 3.20 2.98 12.36
N ASN A 107 2.73 4.22 12.19
CA ASN A 107 1.86 4.88 13.16
C ASN A 107 0.49 4.19 13.29
N TYR A 108 -0.11 3.71 12.20
CA TYR A 108 -1.36 2.94 12.27
C TYR A 108 -1.19 1.63 13.05
N LEU A 109 -0.09 0.93 12.85
CA LEU A 109 0.23 -0.27 13.62
C LEU A 109 0.42 0.05 15.11
N SER A 110 1.26 1.05 15.41
CA SER A 110 1.54 1.45 16.79
C SER A 110 0.29 1.93 17.53
N SER A 111 -0.50 2.82 16.90
CA SER A 111 -1.75 3.35 17.48
C SER A 111 -2.86 2.31 17.65
N THR A 112 -2.69 1.11 17.09
CA THR A 112 -3.62 -0.02 17.25
C THR A 112 -3.03 -1.16 18.08
N GLY A 113 -1.97 -0.89 18.84
CA GLY A 113 -1.44 -1.78 19.88
C GLY A 113 -0.26 -2.65 19.46
N ILE A 114 0.30 -2.48 18.26
CA ILE A 114 1.55 -3.17 17.89
C ILE A 114 2.74 -2.52 18.58
N THR A 115 3.44 -3.28 19.42
CA THR A 115 4.65 -2.86 20.13
C THR A 115 5.91 -3.60 19.68
N ASP A 116 5.77 -4.61 18.80
CA ASP A 116 6.91 -5.33 18.24
C ASP A 116 7.73 -4.40 17.32
N VAL A 117 8.94 -4.07 17.76
CA VAL A 117 9.83 -3.15 17.05
C VAL A 117 10.21 -3.65 15.66
N HIS A 118 10.33 -4.97 15.43
CA HIS A 118 10.68 -5.50 14.12
C HIS A 118 9.54 -5.29 13.12
N VAL A 119 8.28 -5.42 13.55
CA VAL A 119 7.11 -5.12 12.72
C VAL A 119 7.04 -3.63 12.38
N LEU A 120 7.31 -2.76 13.35
CA LEU A 120 7.34 -1.31 13.13
C LEU A 120 8.49 -0.89 12.22
N GLN A 121 9.69 -1.48 12.35
CA GLN A 121 10.79 -1.26 11.43
C GLN A 121 10.43 -1.73 10.01
N ALA A 122 9.87 -2.94 9.87
CA ALA A 122 9.44 -3.45 8.58
C ALA A 122 8.36 -2.56 7.93
N ALA A 123 7.43 -2.00 8.71
CA ALA A 123 6.46 -1.03 8.23
C ALA A 123 7.11 0.26 7.69
N ILE A 124 8.16 0.76 8.34
CA ILE A 124 8.93 1.93 7.85
C ILE A 124 9.71 1.59 6.57
N LEU A 125 10.13 0.32 6.41
CA LEU A 125 11.00 -0.13 5.32
C LEU A 125 10.26 -0.80 4.16
N HIS A 126 8.95 -1.05 4.26
CA HIS A 126 8.24 -2.02 3.41
C HIS A 126 8.37 -1.76 1.90
N ASP A 127 8.46 -0.50 1.48
CA ASP A 127 8.60 -0.10 0.07
C ASP A 127 10.05 0.14 -0.37
N THR A 128 11.02 0.09 0.55
CA THR A 128 12.41 0.45 0.22
C THR A 128 13.01 -0.47 -0.83
N VAL A 129 12.71 -1.77 -0.79
CA VAL A 129 13.21 -2.73 -1.78
C VAL A 129 12.43 -2.66 -3.09
N GLU A 130 11.13 -2.35 -3.03
CA GLU A 130 10.28 -2.25 -4.23
C GLU A 130 10.60 -0.99 -5.06
N ASP A 131 10.76 0.15 -4.39
CA ASP A 131 10.78 1.47 -5.04
C ASP A 131 12.17 2.15 -5.06
N THR A 132 13.19 1.54 -4.46
CA THR A 132 14.54 2.12 -4.37
C THR A 132 15.62 1.10 -4.72
N CYS A 133 16.90 1.50 -4.73
CA CYS A 133 18.03 0.59 -4.95
C CYS A 133 18.43 -0.23 -3.72
N THR A 134 17.51 -0.45 -2.78
CA THR A 134 17.77 -1.20 -1.53
C THR A 134 17.60 -2.69 -1.78
N THR A 135 18.44 -3.52 -1.18
CA THR A 135 18.32 -4.98 -1.27
C THR A 135 17.94 -5.60 0.07
N ILE A 136 17.43 -6.85 0.06
CA ILE A 136 17.08 -7.57 1.28
C ILE A 136 18.31 -7.84 2.14
N GLU A 137 19.47 -8.07 1.51
CA GLU A 137 20.76 -8.24 2.20
C GLU A 137 21.16 -6.95 2.92
N GLU A 138 20.98 -5.78 2.29
CA GLU A 138 21.24 -4.49 2.94
C GLU A 138 20.34 -4.30 4.18
N ILE A 139 19.08 -4.72 4.12
CA ILE A 139 18.17 -4.69 5.27
C ILE A 139 18.62 -5.67 6.36
N ALA A 140 19.01 -6.89 6.00
CA ALA A 140 19.46 -7.90 6.94
C ALA A 140 20.73 -7.47 7.69
N ASP A 141 21.68 -6.85 6.98
CA ASP A 141 22.93 -6.35 7.56
C ASP A 141 22.69 -5.19 8.54
N GLN A 142 21.77 -4.27 8.20
CA GLN A 142 21.53 -3.06 8.99
C GLN A 142 20.52 -3.22 10.12
N PHE A 143 19.49 -4.06 9.93
CA PHE A 143 18.32 -4.16 10.80
C PHE A 143 18.03 -5.58 11.27
N GLY A 144 18.77 -6.57 10.79
CA GLY A 144 18.65 -7.97 11.20
C GLY A 144 17.71 -8.79 10.32
N ILE A 145 17.86 -10.11 10.41
CA ILE A 145 17.17 -11.08 9.53
C ILE A 145 15.66 -11.08 9.71
N ASP A 146 15.16 -10.81 10.92
CA ASP A 146 13.72 -10.78 11.20
C ASP A 146 13.02 -9.63 10.48
N VAL A 147 13.64 -8.45 10.47
CA VAL A 147 13.12 -7.29 9.72
C VAL A 147 13.19 -7.55 8.22
N ALA A 148 14.33 -8.06 7.74
CA ALA A 148 14.54 -8.39 6.33
C ALA A 148 13.49 -9.38 5.79
N ARG A 149 13.19 -10.43 6.56
CA ARG A 149 12.14 -11.41 6.21
C ARG A 149 10.77 -10.77 6.08
N ILE A 150 10.37 -9.91 7.02
CA ILE A 150 9.05 -9.23 6.94
C ILE A 150 9.00 -8.30 5.73
N VAL A 151 10.08 -7.54 5.45
CA VAL A 151 10.18 -6.64 4.30
C VAL A 151 10.13 -7.43 2.98
N GLU A 152 10.82 -8.57 2.88
CA GLU A 152 10.78 -9.46 1.72
C GLU A 152 9.35 -9.92 1.44
N GLU A 153 8.63 -10.36 2.47
CA GLU A 153 7.23 -10.76 2.34
C GLU A 153 6.30 -9.60 1.95
N CYS A 154 6.67 -8.35 2.24
CA CYS A 154 5.89 -7.18 1.84
C CYS A 154 6.14 -6.75 0.40
N THR A 155 7.35 -6.97 -0.11
CA THR A 155 7.82 -6.53 -1.43
C THR A 155 7.12 -7.29 -2.57
N ASP A 156 6.56 -6.56 -3.55
CA ASP A 156 5.97 -7.19 -4.71
C ASP A 156 7.03 -7.57 -5.77
N ASN A 157 6.71 -8.59 -6.59
CA ASN A 157 7.53 -8.94 -7.74
C ASN A 157 7.35 -7.90 -8.87
N THR A 158 8.32 -6.98 -9.01
CA THR A 158 8.31 -5.88 -9.98
C THR A 158 8.46 -6.33 -11.44
N SER A 159 8.84 -7.59 -11.70
CA SER A 159 8.89 -8.16 -13.07
C SER A 159 7.51 -8.45 -13.66
N LEU A 160 6.47 -8.56 -12.82
CA LEU A 160 5.09 -8.75 -13.23
C LEU A 160 4.44 -7.42 -13.60
N ASP A 161 3.48 -7.43 -14.52
CA ASP A 161 2.68 -6.24 -14.80
C ASP A 161 1.73 -5.88 -13.64
N GLY A 162 1.11 -4.70 -13.70
CA GLY A 162 0.27 -4.20 -12.61
C GLY A 162 -0.97 -5.06 -12.31
N LEU A 163 -1.53 -5.79 -13.28
CA LEU A 163 -2.66 -6.68 -13.05
C LEU A 163 -2.17 -8.01 -12.45
N GLN A 164 -1.09 -8.56 -12.98
CA GLN A 164 -0.45 -9.77 -12.49
C GLN A 164 0.02 -9.61 -11.04
N ARG A 165 0.61 -8.46 -10.68
CA ARG A 165 0.98 -8.15 -9.28
C ARG A 165 -0.23 -8.17 -8.35
N LYS A 166 -1.37 -7.61 -8.78
CA LYS A 166 -2.61 -7.62 -7.98
C LYS A 166 -3.15 -9.04 -7.77
N VAL A 167 -3.09 -9.89 -8.78
CA VAL A 167 -3.47 -11.31 -8.69
C VAL A 167 -2.50 -12.05 -7.76
N GLU A 168 -1.21 -11.77 -7.88
CA GLU A 168 -0.18 -12.40 -7.05
C GLU A 168 -0.30 -12.01 -5.57
N GLN A 169 -0.64 -10.75 -5.27
CA GLN A 169 -0.94 -10.34 -3.90
C GLN A 169 -2.12 -11.14 -3.31
N LEU A 170 -3.18 -11.39 -4.08
CA LEU A 170 -4.30 -12.22 -3.62
C LEU A 170 -3.88 -13.68 -3.41
N ARG A 171 -3.05 -14.23 -4.31
CA ARG A 171 -2.57 -15.61 -4.25
C ARG A 171 -1.66 -15.85 -3.04
N THR A 172 -0.78 -14.89 -2.73
CA THR A 172 0.25 -15.04 -1.70
C THR A 172 -0.17 -14.52 -0.33
N ALA A 173 -1.18 -13.66 -0.23
CA ALA A 173 -1.63 -13.11 1.06
C ALA A 173 -1.90 -14.18 2.13
N PRO A 174 -2.55 -15.34 1.85
CA PRO A 174 -2.81 -16.36 2.88
C PRO A 174 -1.55 -17.02 3.45
N SER A 175 -0.46 -17.07 2.69
CA SER A 175 0.79 -17.74 3.09
C SER A 175 1.79 -16.80 3.77
N LYS A 176 1.50 -15.51 3.84
CA LYS A 176 2.38 -14.53 4.50
C LYS A 176 2.31 -14.68 6.02
N SER A 177 3.41 -14.38 6.69
CA SER A 177 3.51 -14.33 8.13
C SER A 177 2.52 -13.31 8.70
N LYS A 178 2.12 -13.50 9.97
CA LYS A 178 1.21 -12.59 10.67
C LYS A 178 1.76 -11.16 10.64
N GLN A 179 3.07 -10.99 10.83
CA GLN A 179 3.76 -9.71 10.78
C GLN A 179 3.63 -9.03 9.41
N ALA A 180 3.86 -9.75 8.31
CA ALA A 180 3.72 -9.18 6.97
C ALA A 180 2.24 -8.86 6.64
N GLN A 181 1.30 -9.69 7.09
CA GLN A 181 -0.13 -9.41 6.95
C GLN A 181 -0.55 -8.15 7.73
N GLN A 182 -0.01 -7.93 8.94
CA GLN A 182 -0.20 -6.69 9.71
C GLN A 182 0.27 -5.46 8.93
N VAL A 183 1.49 -5.49 8.39
CA VAL A 183 2.03 -4.39 7.58
C VAL A 183 1.16 -4.14 6.34
N LYS A 184 0.73 -5.20 5.64
CA LYS A 184 -0.16 -5.06 4.46
C LYS A 184 -1.52 -4.46 4.80
N LEU A 185 -2.12 -4.76 5.96
CA LEU A 185 -3.36 -4.10 6.39
C LEU A 185 -3.15 -2.59 6.58
N ALA A 186 -2.07 -2.19 7.27
CA ALA A 186 -1.77 -0.79 7.53
C ALA A 186 -1.42 -0.01 6.25
N ASP A 187 -0.66 -0.63 5.33
CA ASP A 187 -0.37 -0.11 4.00
C ASP A 187 -1.68 0.19 3.24
N LYS A 188 -2.56 -0.81 3.13
CA LYS A 188 -3.83 -0.66 2.41
C LYS A 188 -4.70 0.42 3.05
N LEU A 189 -4.77 0.48 4.37
CA LEU A 189 -5.51 1.53 5.07
C LEU A 189 -5.02 2.93 4.68
N HIS A 190 -3.70 3.18 4.75
CA HIS A 190 -3.14 4.48 4.37
C HIS A 190 -3.40 4.82 2.90
N ASN A 191 -3.23 3.84 2.00
CA ASN A 191 -3.45 4.04 0.58
C ASN A 191 -4.92 4.34 0.26
N LEU A 192 -5.87 3.64 0.87
CA LEU A 192 -7.30 3.88 0.67
C LEU A 192 -7.73 5.25 1.22
N GLU A 193 -7.26 5.66 2.41
CA GLU A 193 -7.51 7.00 2.94
C GLU A 193 -6.92 8.10 2.05
N SER A 194 -5.70 7.88 1.53
CA SER A 194 -5.07 8.80 0.57
C SER A 194 -5.92 8.96 -0.68
N ILE A 195 -6.33 7.84 -1.29
CA ILE A 195 -7.11 7.84 -2.54
C ILE A 195 -8.49 8.46 -2.31
N ARG A 196 -9.15 8.21 -1.18
CA ARG A 196 -10.45 8.81 -0.86
C ARG A 196 -10.36 10.34 -0.76
N ARG A 197 -9.28 10.84 -0.16
CA ARG A 197 -9.06 12.28 0.06
C ARG A 197 -8.64 13.01 -1.20
N SER A 198 -7.64 12.46 -1.89
CA SER A 198 -7.04 13.04 -3.10
C SER A 198 -6.69 11.88 -4.03
N PRO A 199 -7.62 11.48 -4.92
CA PRO A 199 -7.35 10.45 -5.91
C PRO A 199 -6.08 10.79 -6.71
N PRO A 200 -5.24 9.79 -7.06
CA PRO A 200 -4.03 10.08 -7.80
C PRO A 200 -4.28 10.79 -9.12
N VAL A 201 -3.37 11.66 -9.54
CA VAL A 201 -3.51 12.41 -10.79
C VAL A 201 -3.75 11.47 -11.97
N GLY A 202 -4.78 11.76 -12.76
CA GLY A 202 -5.20 10.94 -13.92
C GLY A 202 -6.05 9.71 -13.58
N TRP A 203 -6.40 9.47 -12.32
CA TRP A 203 -7.33 8.39 -11.97
C TRP A 203 -8.79 8.82 -12.15
N GLY A 204 -9.49 8.14 -13.06
CA GLY A 204 -10.94 8.22 -13.13
C GLY A 204 -11.64 7.38 -12.04
N MET A 205 -12.92 7.66 -11.80
CA MET A 205 -13.73 6.99 -10.76
C MET A 205 -13.67 5.46 -10.83
N LYS A 206 -13.78 4.88 -12.02
CA LYS A 206 -13.72 3.43 -12.21
C LYS A 206 -12.42 2.82 -11.68
N ARG A 207 -11.30 3.55 -11.79
CA ARG A 207 -10.00 3.09 -11.29
C ARG A 207 -9.91 3.18 -9.78
N VAL A 208 -10.46 4.23 -9.18
CA VAL A 208 -10.62 4.35 -7.72
C VAL A 208 -11.43 3.17 -7.19
N GLN A 209 -12.61 2.91 -7.77
CA GLN A 209 -13.47 1.80 -7.38
C GLN A 209 -12.80 0.44 -7.54
N ALA A 210 -12.15 0.21 -8.68
CA ALA A 210 -11.39 -1.02 -8.91
C ALA A 210 -10.26 -1.22 -7.89
N TYR A 211 -9.63 -0.14 -7.41
CA TYR A 211 -8.62 -0.23 -6.35
C TYR A 211 -9.25 -0.61 -5.01
N PHE A 212 -10.36 0.05 -4.61
CA PHE A 212 -11.08 -0.26 -3.37
C PHE A 212 -11.58 -1.72 -3.34
N ILE A 213 -12.19 -2.19 -4.43
CA ILE A 213 -12.68 -3.57 -4.56
C ILE A 213 -11.53 -4.58 -4.45
N TRP A 214 -10.41 -4.31 -5.13
CA TRP A 214 -9.25 -5.19 -5.04
C TRP A 214 -8.61 -5.16 -3.65
N ALA A 215 -8.45 -3.99 -3.06
CA ALA A 215 -7.88 -3.84 -1.73
C ALA A 215 -8.71 -4.59 -0.69
N LYS A 216 -10.05 -4.52 -0.77
CA LYS A 216 -10.94 -5.25 0.12
C LYS A 216 -10.67 -6.75 0.11
N LYS A 217 -10.53 -7.34 -1.08
CA LYS A 217 -10.21 -8.77 -1.21
C LYS A 217 -8.90 -9.16 -0.52
N VAL A 218 -7.85 -8.32 -0.65
CA VAL A 218 -6.57 -8.55 0.04
C VAL A 218 -6.73 -8.40 1.55
N THR A 219 -7.40 -7.34 2.00
CA THR A 219 -7.54 -7.05 3.43
C THR A 219 -8.45 -8.03 4.15
N ASP A 220 -9.46 -8.60 3.48
CA ASP A 220 -10.32 -9.63 4.05
C ASP A 220 -9.52 -10.92 4.35
N ILE A 221 -8.54 -11.26 3.50
CA ILE A 221 -7.62 -12.39 3.72
C ILE A 221 -6.70 -12.11 4.92
N CYS A 222 -6.13 -10.91 5.00
CA CYS A 222 -5.18 -10.54 6.05
C CYS A 222 -5.86 -10.17 7.38
N GLY A 223 -7.15 -9.85 7.37
CA GLY A 223 -7.90 -9.30 8.51
C GLY A 223 -7.70 -10.03 9.84
N PRO A 224 -7.73 -11.38 9.89
CA PRO A 224 -7.50 -12.12 11.13
C PRO A 224 -6.14 -11.86 11.81
N ALA A 225 -5.13 -11.38 11.07
CA ALA A 225 -3.83 -11.05 11.64
C ALA A 225 -3.88 -9.88 12.62
N HIS A 226 -4.83 -8.96 12.44
CA HIS A 226 -4.98 -7.77 13.27
C HIS A 226 -6.39 -7.17 13.23
N PRO A 227 -7.32 -7.66 14.08
CA PRO A 227 -8.71 -7.22 14.11
C PRO A 227 -8.93 -5.70 14.21
N PRO A 228 -8.15 -4.92 15.00
CA PRO A 228 -8.35 -3.47 15.09
C PRO A 228 -8.15 -2.72 13.75
N LEU A 229 -7.17 -3.10 12.92
CA LEU A 229 -7.03 -2.49 11.59
C LEU A 229 -8.08 -3.02 10.62
N ALA A 230 -8.46 -4.29 10.72
CA ALA A 230 -9.53 -4.86 9.91
C ALA A 230 -10.86 -4.13 10.12
N GLU A 231 -11.20 -3.79 11.37
CA GLU A 231 -12.39 -2.99 11.70
C GLU A 231 -12.32 -1.59 11.09
N ARG A 232 -11.18 -0.89 11.20
CA ARG A 232 -10.99 0.43 10.58
C ARG A 232 -11.12 0.37 9.05
N LEU A 233 -10.57 -0.67 8.42
CA LEU A 233 -10.69 -0.90 6.99
C LEU A 233 -12.15 -1.17 6.59
N GLN A 234 -12.86 -2.00 7.36
CA GLN A 234 -14.27 -2.29 7.09
C GLN A 234 -15.11 -1.02 7.16
N HIS A 235 -14.94 -0.21 8.20
CA HIS A 235 -15.60 1.09 8.31
C HIS A 235 -15.28 2.01 7.12
N LEU A 236 -14.01 2.05 6.68
CA LEU A 236 -13.61 2.83 5.51
C LEU A 236 -14.30 2.33 4.23
N TYR A 237 -14.37 1.02 3.99
CA TYR A 237 -15.06 0.48 2.81
C TYR A 237 -16.55 0.85 2.78
N GLU A 238 -17.21 0.87 3.94
CA GLU A 238 -18.64 1.15 4.09
C GLU A 238 -18.98 2.65 3.97
N THR A 239 -18.02 3.54 4.25
CA THR A 239 -18.27 4.99 4.35
C THR A 239 -17.53 5.83 3.31
N ALA A 240 -16.52 5.27 2.63
CA ALA A 240 -15.67 6.03 1.74
C ALA A 240 -16.39 6.54 0.50
N HIS A 241 -16.45 7.87 0.39
CA HIS A 241 -16.86 8.59 -0.81
C HIS A 241 -15.76 9.49 -1.32
N THR A 242 -15.71 9.69 -2.64
CA THR A 242 -14.90 10.72 -3.28
C THR A 242 -15.80 11.67 -4.06
N ARG A 243 -15.33 12.91 -4.26
CA ARG A 243 -16.10 13.98 -4.92
C ARG A 243 -15.47 14.34 -6.27
N VAL A 244 -16.28 14.39 -7.33
CA VAL A 244 -15.86 14.80 -8.68
C VAL A 244 -16.90 15.76 -9.23
N ASN A 245 -16.47 16.97 -9.62
CA ASN A 245 -17.34 18.01 -10.18
C ASN A 245 -18.59 18.31 -9.32
N GLY A 246 -18.43 18.33 -8.00
CA GLY A 246 -19.54 18.58 -7.07
C GLY A 246 -20.40 17.36 -6.75
N MET A 247 -20.27 16.25 -7.49
CA MET A 247 -21.00 15.01 -7.23
C MET A 247 -20.20 14.03 -6.37
N TYR A 248 -20.89 13.35 -5.46
CA TYR A 248 -20.30 12.33 -4.59
C TYR A 248 -20.48 10.94 -5.19
N PHE A 249 -19.43 10.13 -5.10
CA PHE A 249 -19.44 8.76 -5.58
C PHE A 249 -18.88 7.83 -4.51
N PRO A 250 -19.50 6.66 -4.29
CA PRO A 250 -18.95 5.66 -3.38
C PRO A 250 -17.65 5.09 -3.95
N CYS A 251 -16.62 5.04 -3.11
CA CYS A 251 -15.35 4.42 -3.46
C CYS A 251 -15.47 2.89 -3.58
N HIS A 252 -16.38 2.25 -2.83
CA HIS A 252 -16.70 0.83 -3.00
C HIS A 252 -18.21 0.64 -3.25
N PRO A 253 -18.67 0.57 -4.51
CA PRO A 253 -20.10 0.67 -4.84
C PRO A 253 -20.97 -0.47 -4.31
N GLU A 254 -20.39 -1.63 -3.99
CA GLU A 254 -21.13 -2.80 -3.52
C GLU A 254 -21.36 -2.84 -2.00
N VAL A 255 -20.61 -2.05 -1.22
CA VAL A 255 -20.66 -2.10 0.26
C VAL A 255 -20.83 -0.72 0.89
N CYS A 256 -20.58 0.35 0.15
CA CYS A 256 -20.67 1.71 0.66
C CYS A 256 -22.14 2.14 0.75
N GLY A 257 -22.55 2.56 1.96
CA GLY A 257 -23.90 3.08 2.20
C GLY A 257 -24.14 4.45 1.55
N PRO A 258 -25.38 4.93 1.49
CA PRO A 258 -25.67 6.27 0.99
C PRO A 258 -25.11 7.34 1.94
N LEU A 259 -24.53 8.41 1.38
CA LEU A 259 -24.22 9.63 2.13
C LEU A 259 -25.49 10.29 2.65
N THR A 260 -25.51 10.59 3.95
CA THR A 260 -26.49 11.49 4.57
C THR A 260 -26.24 12.95 4.15
N GLU A 261 -27.25 13.81 4.28
CA GLU A 261 -27.09 15.25 3.99
C GLU A 261 -26.12 15.93 4.96
N GLU A 262 -26.10 15.51 6.23
CA GLU A 262 -25.15 16.00 7.25
C GLU A 262 -23.70 15.69 6.87
N GLU A 263 -23.43 14.49 6.36
CA GLU A 263 -22.09 14.10 5.89
C GLU A 263 -21.68 14.87 4.64
N LYS A 264 -22.60 15.12 3.70
CA LYS A 264 -22.34 15.99 2.54
C LYS A 264 -21.98 17.40 3.00
N GLU A 265 -22.75 17.95 3.95
CA GLU A 265 -22.51 19.29 4.47
C GLU A 265 -21.17 19.39 5.21
N LEU A 266 -20.78 18.37 5.99
CA LEU A 266 -19.50 18.31 6.67
C LEU A 266 -18.33 18.29 5.67
N VAL A 267 -18.44 17.48 4.62
CA VAL A 267 -17.41 17.42 3.56
C VAL A 267 -17.33 18.75 2.83
N ASP A 268 -18.46 19.34 2.45
CA ASP A 268 -18.49 20.63 1.77
C ASP A 268 -17.99 21.77 2.66
N LYS A 269 -18.31 21.77 3.96
CA LYS A 269 -17.82 22.75 4.93
C LYS A 269 -16.30 22.70 5.05
N ARG A 270 -15.72 21.50 5.23
CA ARG A 270 -14.27 21.31 5.31
C ARG A 270 -13.57 21.81 4.04
N LEU A 271 -14.19 21.65 2.87
CA LEU A 271 -13.66 22.13 1.60
C LEU A 271 -13.81 23.65 1.42
N ARG A 272 -14.90 24.27 1.92
CA ARG A 272 -15.06 25.73 1.94
C ARG A 272 -14.09 26.42 2.90
N GLU A 273 -13.71 25.73 3.97
CA GLU A 273 -12.73 26.21 4.96
C GLU A 273 -11.28 26.15 4.46
N LEU A 274 -11.01 25.41 3.37
CA LEU A 274 -9.77 25.57 2.60
C LEU A 274 -9.88 26.88 1.80
N LYS A 275 -9.15 27.93 2.20
CA LYS A 275 -9.34 29.25 1.60
C LYS A 275 -8.75 29.31 0.19
N GLU A 276 -9.40 30.09 -0.66
CA GLU A 276 -8.84 30.55 -1.93
C GLU A 276 -7.59 31.40 -1.61
N GLY A 277 -6.40 30.84 -1.86
CA GLY A 277 -5.11 31.47 -1.52
C GLY A 277 -4.37 30.85 -0.33
N ASP A 278 -4.89 29.79 0.31
CA ASP A 278 -4.04 28.94 1.16
C ASP A 278 -3.05 28.22 0.25
N THR A 279 -1.81 28.73 0.19
CA THR A 279 -0.72 28.07 -0.52
C THR A 279 -0.48 26.71 0.12
N VAL A 280 -0.52 25.64 -0.69
CA VAL A 280 0.18 24.39 -0.39
C VAL A 280 1.58 24.77 0.08
N CYS A 281 1.98 24.19 1.23
CA CYS A 281 3.28 24.30 1.90
C CYS A 281 4.37 25.02 1.06
N PRO A 282 5.02 26.09 1.59
CA PRO A 282 5.94 26.93 0.83
C PRO A 282 6.91 26.09 0.01
N GLN A 283 7.17 26.52 -1.24
CA GLN A 283 8.08 25.84 -2.16
C GLN A 283 9.30 25.30 -1.40
N PRO A 284 9.69 24.02 -1.62
CA PRO A 284 10.86 23.47 -0.96
C PRO A 284 12.05 24.40 -1.21
N LEU A 285 12.55 25.01 -0.14
CA LEU A 285 13.84 25.67 -0.13
C LEU A 285 14.88 24.57 -0.29
N PHE A 286 15.30 24.33 -1.52
CA PHE A 286 16.48 23.54 -1.82
C PHE A 286 17.72 24.35 -1.41
N PHE A 287 18.49 23.82 -0.47
CA PHE A 287 19.93 24.08 -0.33
C PHE A 287 20.66 22.76 -0.57
#